data_AF-A0A843FUI9-F1
#
_entry.id   AF-A0A843FUI9-F1
#
_cell.length_a   1.000
_cell.length_b   1.000
_cell.length_c   1.000
_cell.angle_alpha   90.00
_cell.angle_beta   90.00
_cell.angle_gamma   90.00
#
_symmetry.space_group_name_H-M   'P 1'
#
loop_
_entity.id
_entity.type
_entity.pdbx_description
1 polymer ?
#
loop_
_entity_poly.entity_id
_entity_poly.type
_entity_poly.pdbx_seq_one_letter_code
_entity_poly.pdbx_strand_id
1 'polypeptide(L)'
;MASLRNGSKGSYYGSELGSSEPLSESEMKVNAEYIYKYLNSNGWTKNAVAGLLGNMQAESSINPGRWQSDNVGAISNGYGLVQWTPSTNYTDWCASHGWSDPSEMDTNLLRIIYEVDNKLQWIATDSYDFSFEDFTKSTKSAGELAKAFLLNYERPKDQSSSVQEYRASNGEAWYTFLGGVNVDDSESGSESIATKKKKFNFILFNRRYSWKNKNFSIR
;
A
#
# COMPACT_ATOMS: atom_id res chain seq x y z
N MET A 1 8.12 -9.26 -17.46
CA MET A 1 8.22 -10.35 -16.50
C MET A 1 8.44 -9.77 -15.12
N ALA A 2 7.46 -9.93 -14.24
CA ALA A 2 7.60 -9.71 -12.82
C ALA A 2 8.72 -10.62 -12.30
N SER A 3 9.48 -10.08 -11.37
CA SER A 3 10.63 -10.75 -10.79
C SER A 3 10.48 -10.84 -9.28
N LEU A 4 11.16 -11.80 -8.67
CA LEU A 4 11.31 -11.84 -7.23
C LEU A 4 12.29 -10.74 -6.81
N ARG A 5 11.84 -9.88 -5.91
CA ARG A 5 12.53 -8.69 -5.39
C ARG A 5 12.52 -8.75 -3.86
N ASN A 6 13.31 -7.92 -3.20
CA ASN A 6 13.41 -7.88 -1.74
C ASN A 6 13.02 -6.51 -1.20
N GLY A 7 12.38 -6.48 -0.04
CA GLY A 7 12.08 -5.26 0.72
C GLY A 7 12.14 -5.51 2.23
N SER A 8 11.71 -4.55 3.02
CA SER A 8 11.76 -4.58 4.50
C SER A 8 11.03 -5.75 5.18
N LYS A 9 10.11 -6.44 4.50
CA LYS A 9 9.38 -7.61 5.04
C LYS A 9 9.67 -8.93 4.31
N GLY A 10 10.81 -9.00 3.61
CA GLY A 10 11.26 -10.20 2.91
C GLY A 10 11.15 -10.07 1.39
N SER A 11 10.93 -11.17 0.70
CA SER A 11 10.79 -11.18 -0.75
C SER A 11 9.36 -10.93 -1.21
N TYR A 12 9.20 -10.29 -2.36
CA TYR A 12 7.93 -10.01 -3.03
C TYR A 12 8.12 -10.10 -4.55
N TYR A 13 7.03 -10.31 -5.30
CA TYR A 13 7.03 -10.26 -6.76
C TYR A 13 6.61 -8.87 -7.25
N GLY A 14 7.25 -8.35 -8.28
CA GLY A 14 6.82 -7.10 -8.88
C GLY A 14 7.41 -6.87 -10.26
N SER A 15 6.68 -6.17 -11.11
CA SER A 15 7.23 -5.65 -12.36
C SER A 15 8.20 -4.51 -12.08
N GLU A 16 9.30 -4.45 -12.83
CA GLU A 16 10.15 -3.27 -12.88
C GLU A 16 9.40 -2.10 -13.54
N LEU A 17 9.75 -0.85 -13.24
CA LEU A 17 9.10 0.35 -13.78
C LEU A 17 8.90 0.32 -15.32
N GLY A 18 9.86 -0.25 -16.06
CA GLY A 18 9.81 -0.39 -17.51
C GLY A 18 9.02 -1.59 -18.04
N SER A 19 8.27 -2.30 -17.20
CA SER A 19 7.49 -3.49 -17.56
C SER A 19 6.16 -3.52 -16.80
N SER A 20 5.20 -4.31 -17.27
CA SER A 20 3.93 -4.50 -16.58
C SER A 20 3.30 -5.83 -16.97
N GLU A 21 2.81 -6.57 -15.99
CA GLU A 21 2.02 -7.78 -16.20
C GLU A 21 1.23 -8.16 -14.94
N PRO A 22 0.16 -8.96 -15.10
CA PRO A 22 -0.52 -9.53 -13.95
C PRO A 22 0.34 -10.61 -13.26
N LEU A 23 0.20 -10.70 -11.94
CA LEU A 23 0.77 -11.80 -11.15
C LEU A 23 -0.15 -13.01 -11.16
N SER A 24 0.46 -14.19 -11.06
CA SER A 24 -0.23 -15.44 -10.75
C SER A 24 -0.74 -15.45 -9.30
N GLU A 25 -1.65 -16.37 -8.98
CA GLU A 25 -2.18 -16.50 -7.61
C GLU A 25 -1.08 -16.81 -6.58
N SER A 26 -0.10 -17.64 -6.92
CA SER A 26 1.04 -17.94 -6.05
C SER A 26 1.90 -16.71 -5.76
N GLU A 27 2.15 -15.88 -6.76
CA GLU A 27 2.93 -14.64 -6.59
C GLU A 27 2.15 -13.61 -5.78
N MET A 28 0.84 -13.49 -6.03
CA MET A 28 -0.06 -12.66 -5.24
C MET A 28 -0.06 -13.05 -3.76
N LYS A 29 -0.03 -14.35 -3.43
CA LYS A 29 0.02 -14.82 -2.04
C LYS A 29 1.29 -14.37 -1.31
N VAL A 30 2.44 -14.42 -1.99
CA VAL A 30 3.71 -13.91 -1.45
C VAL A 30 3.60 -12.42 -1.15
N ASN A 31 3.04 -11.64 -2.08
CA ASN A 31 2.85 -10.20 -1.89
C ASN A 31 1.83 -9.87 -0.80
N ALA A 32 0.72 -10.61 -0.73
CA ALA A 32 -0.31 -10.44 0.29
C ALA A 32 0.26 -10.67 1.69
N GLU A 33 1.08 -11.70 1.88
CA GLU A 33 1.80 -11.95 3.13
C GLU A 33 2.75 -10.79 3.48
N TYR A 34 3.53 -10.32 2.50
CA TYR A 34 4.43 -9.18 2.68
C TYR A 34 3.66 -7.93 3.16
N ILE A 35 2.60 -7.57 2.44
CA ILE A 35 1.76 -6.40 2.72
C ILE A 35 1.14 -6.52 4.11
N TYR A 36 0.64 -7.70 4.48
CA TYR A 36 0.09 -7.93 5.79
C TYR A 36 1.11 -7.76 6.91
N LYS A 37 2.29 -8.36 6.79
CA LYS A 37 3.38 -8.15 7.78
C LYS A 37 3.75 -6.67 7.90
N TYR A 38 3.79 -5.94 6.79
CA TYR A 38 4.10 -4.52 6.78
C TYR A 38 3.02 -3.70 7.49
N LEU A 39 1.77 -3.78 7.04
CA LEU A 39 0.67 -2.94 7.53
C LEU A 39 0.23 -3.32 8.95
N ASN A 40 0.26 -4.61 9.30
CA ASN A 40 -0.02 -5.05 10.67
C ASN A 40 1.04 -4.52 11.66
N SER A 41 2.32 -4.47 11.26
CA SER A 41 3.36 -3.83 12.08
C SER A 41 3.18 -2.30 12.22
N ASN A 42 2.36 -1.69 11.36
CA ASN A 42 1.90 -0.30 11.45
C ASN A 42 0.49 -0.19 12.08
N GLY A 43 0.05 -1.24 12.78
CA GLY A 43 -1.17 -1.26 13.57
C GLY A 43 -2.47 -1.39 12.77
N TRP A 44 -2.42 -1.80 11.50
CA TRP A 44 -3.63 -2.14 10.76
C TRP A 44 -4.17 -3.50 11.19
N THR A 45 -5.49 -3.66 11.26
CA THR A 45 -6.10 -4.97 11.54
C THR A 45 -5.97 -5.89 10.32
N LYS A 46 -5.94 -7.21 10.57
CA LYS A 46 -6.02 -8.22 9.50
C LYS A 46 -7.24 -8.03 8.60
N ASN A 47 -8.38 -7.64 9.19
CA ASN A 47 -9.62 -7.36 8.47
C ASN A 47 -9.45 -6.21 7.46
N ALA A 48 -8.87 -5.08 7.90
CA ALA A 48 -8.63 -3.92 7.05
C ALA A 48 -7.62 -4.24 5.94
N VAL A 49 -6.53 -4.94 6.27
CA VAL A 49 -5.55 -5.38 5.26
C VAL A 49 -6.20 -6.31 4.24
N ALA A 50 -7.00 -7.29 4.66
CA ALA A 50 -7.68 -8.19 3.74
C ALA A 50 -8.68 -7.44 2.83
N GLY A 51 -9.42 -6.47 3.36
CA GLY A 51 -10.30 -5.61 2.56
C GLY A 51 -9.54 -4.77 1.53
N LEU A 52 -8.37 -4.24 1.90
CA LEU A 52 -7.45 -3.56 0.98
C LEU A 52 -6.96 -4.51 -0.13
N LEU A 53 -6.49 -5.71 0.24
CA LEU A 53 -5.99 -6.71 -0.72
C LEU A 53 -7.07 -7.16 -1.71
N GLY A 54 -8.33 -7.23 -1.29
CA GLY A 54 -9.46 -7.51 -2.18
C GLY A 54 -9.58 -6.50 -3.33
N ASN A 55 -9.23 -5.23 -3.07
CA ASN A 55 -9.17 -4.17 -4.07
C ASN A 55 -7.87 -4.24 -4.89
N MET A 56 -6.71 -4.36 -4.24
CA MET A 56 -5.42 -4.46 -4.93
C MET A 56 -5.37 -5.63 -5.92
N GLN A 57 -6.04 -6.75 -5.62
CA GLN A 57 -6.14 -7.85 -6.58
C GLN A 57 -6.88 -7.44 -7.86
N ALA A 58 -7.99 -6.71 -7.72
CA ALA A 58 -8.77 -6.24 -8.86
C ALA A 58 -8.05 -5.13 -9.65
N GLU A 59 -7.30 -4.27 -8.96
CA GLU A 59 -6.58 -3.15 -9.57
C GLU A 59 -5.29 -3.57 -10.26
N SER A 60 -4.49 -4.39 -9.60
CA SER A 60 -3.09 -4.61 -10.00
C SER A 60 -2.65 -6.06 -9.97
N SER A 61 -3.54 -7.01 -9.62
CA SER A 61 -3.15 -8.35 -9.18
C SER A 61 -2.05 -8.28 -8.10
N ILE A 62 -2.17 -7.33 -7.18
CA ILE A 62 -1.23 -7.11 -6.06
C ILE A 62 0.22 -6.89 -6.54
N ASN A 63 0.40 -6.30 -7.72
CA ASN A 63 1.71 -6.01 -8.30
C ASN A 63 2.07 -4.52 -8.08
N PRO A 64 3.12 -4.20 -7.29
CA PRO A 64 3.47 -2.81 -6.99
C PRO A 64 4.02 -2.03 -8.20
N GLY A 65 4.36 -2.71 -9.29
CA GLY A 65 4.84 -2.12 -10.54
C GLY A 65 3.82 -2.14 -11.69
N ARG A 66 2.53 -2.40 -11.43
CA ARG A 66 1.54 -2.55 -12.52
C ARG A 66 1.19 -1.22 -13.16
N TRP A 67 1.32 -1.14 -14.48
CA TRP A 67 0.72 -0.07 -15.29
C TRP A 67 -0.68 -0.46 -15.73
N GLN A 68 -1.63 0.47 -15.68
CA GLN A 68 -2.99 0.23 -16.14
C GLN A 68 -3.00 -0.26 -17.59
N SER A 69 -3.76 -1.33 -17.84
CA SER A 69 -3.87 -1.97 -19.17
C SER A 69 -2.51 -2.40 -19.76
N ASP A 70 -1.50 -2.58 -18.92
CA ASP A 70 -0.11 -2.89 -19.30
C ASP A 70 0.52 -1.87 -20.25
N ASN A 71 0.00 -0.64 -20.26
CA ASN A 71 0.53 0.46 -21.06
C ASN A 71 1.64 1.20 -20.30
N VAL A 72 2.85 0.64 -20.39
CA VAL A 72 4.05 1.14 -19.70
C VAL A 72 4.35 2.59 -20.05
N GLY A 73 4.51 3.44 -19.02
CA GLY A 73 4.87 4.85 -19.18
C GLY A 73 3.70 5.78 -19.50
N ALA A 74 2.46 5.28 -19.57
CA ALA A 74 1.27 6.09 -19.79
C ALA A 74 0.90 6.88 -18.53
N ILE A 75 1.56 8.01 -18.32
CA ILE A 75 1.50 8.77 -17.05
C ILE A 75 0.08 9.24 -16.65
N SER A 76 -0.83 9.39 -17.62
CA SER A 76 -2.23 9.75 -17.38
C SER A 76 -3.07 8.62 -16.78
N ASN A 77 -2.58 7.39 -16.83
CA ASN A 77 -3.30 6.19 -16.38
C ASN A 77 -2.88 5.79 -14.96
N GLY A 78 -3.50 4.74 -14.42
CA GLY A 78 -3.17 4.16 -13.14
C GLY A 78 -1.78 3.49 -13.08
N TYR A 79 -1.18 3.52 -11.89
CA TYR A 79 0.06 2.82 -11.58
C TYR A 79 0.06 2.25 -10.15
N GLY A 80 0.74 1.11 -9.96
CA GLY A 80 1.02 0.53 -8.64
C GLY A 80 -0.13 -0.28 -8.04
N LEU A 81 -0.01 -0.61 -6.75
CA LEU A 81 -0.89 -1.57 -6.06
C LEU A 81 -2.38 -1.22 -6.15
N VAL A 82 -2.69 0.08 -6.01
CA VAL A 82 -4.06 0.64 -5.98
C VAL A 82 -4.33 1.54 -7.19
N GLN A 83 -3.53 1.39 -8.25
CA GLN A 83 -3.69 2.14 -9.50
C GLN A 83 -3.90 3.66 -9.31
N TRP A 84 -2.99 4.33 -8.57
CA TRP A 84 -3.07 5.78 -8.39
C TRP A 84 -3.19 6.46 -9.75
N THR A 85 -4.28 7.22 -9.94
CA THR A 85 -4.65 7.79 -11.24
C THR A 85 -4.86 9.31 -11.12
N PRO A 86 -4.18 10.13 -11.94
CA PRO A 86 -3.05 9.74 -12.81
C PRO A 86 -1.85 9.23 -12.01
N SER A 87 -1.00 8.40 -12.62
CA SER A 87 0.17 7.79 -11.97
C SER A 87 1.10 8.81 -11.29
N THR A 88 1.16 10.04 -11.81
CA THR A 88 1.94 11.15 -11.27
C THR A 88 1.56 11.53 -9.85
N ASN A 89 0.32 11.25 -9.40
CA ASN A 89 -0.07 11.45 -8.00
C ASN A 89 0.84 10.67 -7.03
N TYR A 90 1.38 9.54 -7.47
CA TYR A 90 2.30 8.69 -6.70
C TYR A 90 3.75 8.81 -7.18
N THR A 91 4.01 8.75 -8.49
CA THR A 91 5.40 8.76 -8.98
C THR A 91 6.11 10.09 -8.74
N ASP A 92 5.43 11.24 -8.85
CA ASP A 92 6.01 12.55 -8.49
C ASP A 92 6.22 12.66 -6.98
N TRP A 93 5.36 12.03 -6.17
CA TRP A 93 5.55 11.96 -4.73
C TRP A 93 6.81 11.16 -4.39
N CYS A 94 7.03 10.01 -5.01
CA CYS A 94 8.29 9.26 -4.86
C CYS A 94 9.51 10.09 -5.28
N ALA A 95 9.44 10.76 -6.43
CA ALA A 95 10.52 11.62 -6.92
C ALA A 95 10.82 12.77 -5.95
N SER A 96 9.80 13.38 -5.36
CA SER A 96 9.97 14.46 -4.36
C SER A 96 10.65 14.00 -3.06
N HIS A 97 10.59 12.70 -2.76
CA HIS A 97 11.28 12.07 -1.63
C HIS A 97 12.66 11.51 -2.01
N GLY A 98 13.07 11.63 -3.28
CA GLY A 98 14.36 11.14 -3.77
C GLY A 98 14.39 9.65 -4.05
N TRP A 99 13.24 8.98 -4.16
CA TRP A 99 13.15 7.57 -4.53
C TRP A 99 13.06 7.43 -6.05
N SER A 100 14.03 6.74 -6.63
CA SER A 100 14.15 6.56 -8.08
C SER A 100 13.30 5.41 -8.63
N ASP A 101 12.86 4.48 -7.78
CA ASP A 101 12.07 3.34 -8.19
C ASP A 101 10.70 3.32 -7.49
N PRO A 102 9.63 3.80 -8.15
CA PRO A 102 8.28 3.75 -7.60
C PRO A 102 7.65 2.35 -7.70
N SER A 103 8.31 1.37 -8.33
CA SER A 103 7.81 -0.01 -8.43
C SER A 103 8.09 -0.85 -7.18
N GLU A 104 8.80 -0.29 -6.19
CA GLU A 104 9.08 -0.98 -4.93
C GLU A 104 7.83 -1.17 -4.07
N MET A 105 7.70 -2.33 -3.43
CA MET A 105 6.57 -2.63 -2.54
C MET A 105 6.52 -1.66 -1.36
N ASP A 106 7.67 -1.35 -0.76
CA ASP A 106 7.74 -0.48 0.41
C ASP A 106 7.31 0.96 0.10
N THR A 107 7.69 1.52 -1.05
CA THR A 107 7.29 2.88 -1.43
C THR A 107 5.79 2.97 -1.70
N ASN A 108 5.20 1.93 -2.31
CA ASN A 108 3.75 1.82 -2.49
C ASN A 108 3.03 1.85 -1.12
N LEU A 109 3.48 1.03 -0.17
CA LEU A 109 2.86 0.94 1.16
C LEU A 109 3.08 2.20 2.00
N LEU A 110 4.26 2.82 1.90
CA LEU A 110 4.53 4.12 2.52
C LEU A 110 3.60 5.20 1.99
N ARG A 111 3.25 5.18 0.70
CA ARG A 111 2.28 6.13 0.14
C ARG A 111 0.90 5.98 0.78
N ILE A 112 0.43 4.74 0.95
CA ILE A 112 -0.88 4.46 1.57
C ILE A 112 -0.89 4.95 3.03
N ILE A 113 0.19 4.70 3.78
CA ILE A 113 0.33 5.21 5.16
C ILE A 113 0.34 6.74 5.18
N TYR A 114 1.10 7.37 4.28
CA TYR A 114 1.13 8.83 4.15
C TYR A 114 -0.27 9.40 3.86
N GLU A 115 -1.08 8.73 3.05
CA GLU A 115 -2.45 9.15 2.75
C GLU A 115 -3.39 9.03 3.96
N VAL A 116 -3.23 8.01 4.80
CA VAL A 116 -3.93 7.91 6.09
C VAL A 116 -3.54 9.10 6.98
N ASP A 117 -2.24 9.30 7.21
CA ASP A 117 -1.71 10.30 8.14
C ASP A 117 -2.06 11.74 7.73
N ASN A 118 -2.18 11.99 6.42
CA ASN A 118 -2.45 13.31 5.85
C ASN A 118 -3.89 13.48 5.37
N LYS A 119 -4.77 12.51 5.63
CA LYS A 119 -6.20 12.54 5.27
C LYS A 119 -6.41 12.81 3.77
N LEU A 120 -5.62 12.13 2.95
CA LEU A 120 -5.67 12.22 1.49
C LEU A 120 -6.41 11.02 0.91
N GLN A 121 -6.82 11.17 -0.36
CA GLN A 121 -7.44 10.15 -1.22
C GLN A 121 -8.81 9.62 -0.75
N TRP A 122 -9.02 9.35 0.54
CA TRP A 122 -10.25 8.85 1.13
C TRP A 122 -11.33 9.93 1.24
N ILE A 123 -12.52 9.64 0.71
CA ILE A 123 -13.71 10.47 0.84
C ILE A 123 -14.81 9.59 1.43
N ALA A 124 -15.21 9.86 2.67
CA ALA A 124 -16.31 9.14 3.31
C ALA A 124 -17.60 9.32 2.52
N THR A 125 -18.37 8.24 2.38
CA THR A 125 -19.67 8.22 1.70
C THR A 125 -20.76 7.91 2.71
N ASP A 126 -22.02 8.21 2.40
CA ASP A 126 -23.14 7.94 3.31
C ASP A 126 -23.26 6.46 3.69
N SER A 127 -22.88 5.54 2.78
CA SER A 127 -22.89 4.09 3.05
C SER A 127 -21.74 3.64 3.96
N TYR A 128 -20.64 4.39 3.99
CA TYR A 128 -19.44 4.09 4.78
C TYR A 128 -18.88 5.39 5.37
N ASP A 129 -19.59 5.95 6.35
CA ASP A 129 -19.25 7.22 6.99
C ASP A 129 -18.22 7.04 8.11
N PHE A 130 -16.96 6.82 7.72
CA PHE A 130 -15.82 6.77 8.64
C PHE A 130 -14.52 7.20 7.96
N SER A 131 -13.54 7.59 8.76
CA SER A 131 -12.27 8.09 8.26
C SER A 131 -11.36 6.97 7.73
N PHE A 132 -10.33 7.33 6.95
CA PHE A 132 -9.33 6.35 6.52
C PHE A 132 -8.57 5.76 7.72
N GLU A 133 -8.35 6.55 8.78
CA GLU A 133 -7.74 6.06 10.01
C GLU A 133 -8.60 4.98 10.68
N ASP A 134 -9.92 5.21 10.80
CA ASP A 134 -10.88 4.25 11.35
C ASP A 134 -10.94 2.97 10.51
N PHE A 135 -10.83 3.08 9.19
CA PHE A 135 -10.71 1.92 8.30
C PHE A 135 -9.57 1.01 8.74
N THR A 136 -8.37 1.58 8.99
CA THR A 136 -7.18 0.80 9.36
C THR A 136 -7.36 0.00 10.66
N LYS A 137 -8.22 0.48 11.56
CA LYS A 137 -8.47 -0.13 12.88
C LYS A 137 -9.73 -0.99 12.92
N SER A 138 -10.51 -1.02 11.85
CA SER A 138 -11.82 -1.67 11.83
C SER A 138 -11.72 -3.18 11.95
N THR A 139 -12.66 -3.78 12.68
CA THR A 139 -12.83 -5.23 12.80
C THR A 139 -14.11 -5.73 12.11
N LYS A 140 -14.72 -4.91 11.24
CA LYS A 140 -15.78 -5.35 10.33
C LYS A 140 -15.28 -6.50 9.43
N SER A 141 -16.17 -7.23 8.77
CA SER A 141 -15.75 -8.30 7.88
C SER A 141 -14.84 -7.76 6.77
N ALA A 142 -13.94 -8.59 6.25
CA ALA A 142 -13.02 -8.14 5.20
C ALA A 142 -13.77 -7.78 3.91
N GLY A 143 -14.89 -8.44 3.63
CA GLY A 143 -15.77 -8.13 2.51
C GLY A 143 -16.44 -6.77 2.66
N GLU A 144 -16.96 -6.44 3.84
CA GLU A 144 -17.49 -5.10 4.15
C GLU A 144 -16.41 -4.02 3.98
N LEU A 145 -15.20 -4.28 4.46
CA LEU A 145 -14.07 -3.35 4.33
C LEU A 145 -13.59 -3.22 2.89
N ALA A 146 -13.64 -4.29 2.08
CA ALA A 146 -13.33 -4.19 0.65
C ALA A 146 -14.31 -3.28 -0.08
N LYS A 147 -15.61 -3.36 0.24
CA LYS A 147 -16.63 -2.44 -0.31
C LYS A 147 -16.39 -1.00 0.15
N ALA A 148 -16.08 -0.81 1.43
CA ALA A 148 -15.76 0.51 1.96
C ALA A 148 -14.55 1.13 1.26
N PHE A 149 -13.47 0.36 1.06
CA PHE A 149 -12.29 0.84 0.35
C PHE A 149 -12.60 1.17 -1.13
N LEU A 150 -13.41 0.34 -1.80
CA LEU A 150 -13.85 0.64 -3.16
C LEU A 150 -14.60 1.97 -3.25
N LEU A 151 -15.58 2.20 -2.37
CA LEU A 151 -16.46 3.36 -2.46
C LEU A 151 -15.84 4.64 -1.86
N ASN A 152 -14.95 4.51 -0.89
CA ASN A 152 -14.36 5.67 -0.23
C ASN A 152 -12.96 6.01 -0.74
N TYR A 153 -12.15 5.04 -1.19
CA TYR A 153 -10.78 5.27 -1.66
C TYR A 153 -10.65 5.20 -3.19
N GLU A 154 -11.01 4.06 -3.79
CA GLU A 154 -10.78 3.80 -5.22
C GLU A 154 -11.68 4.65 -6.11
N ARG A 155 -12.99 4.66 -5.79
CA ARG A 155 -14.05 5.37 -6.53
C ARG A 155 -13.93 5.20 -8.06
N PRO A 156 -13.85 3.95 -8.58
CA PRO A 156 -13.78 3.74 -10.01
C PRO A 156 -15.08 4.21 -10.68
N LYS A 157 -15.07 4.30 -12.02
CA LYS A 157 -16.26 4.65 -12.79
C LYS A 157 -17.40 3.64 -12.60
N ASP A 158 -17.08 2.35 -12.51
CA ASP A 158 -18.04 1.29 -12.25
C ASP A 158 -17.99 0.88 -10.76
N GLN A 159 -19.03 1.26 -10.01
CA GLN A 159 -19.23 0.92 -8.60
C GLN A 159 -20.46 0.02 -8.42
N SER A 160 -20.86 -0.71 -9.47
CA SER A 160 -22.01 -1.61 -9.42
C SER A 160 -21.90 -2.65 -8.30
N SER A 161 -23.03 -3.18 -7.85
CA SER A 161 -23.07 -4.24 -6.84
C SER A 161 -22.22 -5.45 -7.24
N SER A 162 -22.14 -5.79 -8.54
CA SER A 162 -21.25 -6.87 -9.01
C SER A 162 -19.77 -6.57 -8.77
N VAL A 163 -19.31 -5.33 -9.00
CA VAL A 163 -17.91 -4.94 -8.71
C VAL A 163 -17.66 -4.94 -7.21
N GLN A 164 -18.61 -4.45 -6.42
CA GLN A 164 -18.55 -4.48 -4.96
C GLN A 164 -18.45 -5.90 -4.40
N GLU A 165 -19.33 -6.81 -4.83
CA GLU A 165 -19.33 -8.21 -4.35
C GLU A 165 -18.11 -8.99 -4.82
N TYR A 166 -17.59 -8.70 -6.02
CA TYR A 166 -16.34 -9.31 -6.49
C TYR A 166 -15.16 -8.98 -5.56
N ARG A 167 -14.98 -7.69 -5.24
CA ARG A 167 -13.90 -7.25 -4.34
C ARG A 167 -14.13 -7.70 -2.91
N ALA A 168 -15.39 -7.75 -2.46
CA ALA A 168 -15.76 -8.30 -1.17
C ALA A 168 -15.37 -9.79 -1.05
N SER A 169 -15.67 -10.58 -2.07
CA SER A 169 -15.32 -12.01 -2.12
C SER A 169 -13.80 -12.20 -2.09
N ASN A 170 -13.05 -11.38 -2.84
CA ASN A 170 -11.59 -11.39 -2.76
C ASN A 170 -11.10 -11.02 -1.33
N GLY A 171 -11.71 -10.02 -0.69
CA GLY A 171 -11.37 -9.61 0.66
C GLY A 171 -11.55 -10.75 1.69
N GLU A 172 -12.66 -11.47 1.63
CA GLU A 172 -12.90 -12.63 2.51
C GLU A 172 -11.93 -13.80 2.22
N ALA A 173 -11.58 -14.02 0.95
CA ALA A 173 -10.57 -15.02 0.58
C ALA A 173 -9.19 -14.66 1.14
N TRP A 174 -8.77 -13.39 1.03
CA TRP A 174 -7.51 -12.93 1.62
C TRP A 174 -7.53 -12.98 3.14
N TYR A 175 -8.65 -12.66 3.79
CA TYR A 175 -8.77 -12.78 5.23
C TYR A 175 -8.53 -14.22 5.71
N THR A 176 -9.09 -15.19 4.98
CA THR A 176 -8.88 -16.61 5.24
C THR A 176 -7.42 -17.00 5.07
N PHE A 177 -6.79 -16.61 3.95
CA PHE A 177 -5.37 -16.85 3.69
C PHE A 177 -4.45 -16.26 4.77
N LEU A 178 -4.66 -14.98 5.12
CA LEU A 178 -3.88 -14.29 6.15
C LEU A 178 -4.07 -14.86 7.56
N GLY A 179 -5.13 -15.63 7.80
CA GLY A 179 -5.32 -16.38 9.04
C GLY A 179 -4.23 -17.43 9.31
N GLY A 180 -3.54 -17.90 8.26
CA GLY A 180 -2.41 -18.81 8.37
C GLY A 180 -1.03 -18.13 8.41
N VAL A 181 -0.97 -16.79 8.33
CA VAL A 181 0.30 -16.05 8.31
C VAL A 181 0.73 -15.70 9.74
N ASN A 182 1.94 -16.11 10.12
CA ASN A 182 2.57 -15.71 11.38
C ASN A 182 3.20 -14.32 11.22
N VAL A 183 2.84 -13.40 12.11
CA VAL A 183 3.36 -12.02 12.14
C VAL A 183 4.46 -11.82 13.18
N ASP A 184 4.78 -12.87 13.96
CA ASP A 184 5.72 -12.82 15.09
C ASP A 184 7.18 -13.13 14.72
N ASP A 185 7.48 -13.43 13.44
CA ASP A 185 8.84 -13.71 12.97
C ASP A 185 9.65 -12.43 12.69
N SER A 186 9.74 -11.53 13.68
CA SER A 186 10.92 -10.66 13.74
C SER A 186 12.10 -11.51 14.20
N GLU A 187 13.14 -11.63 13.37
CA GLU A 187 14.38 -12.36 13.66
C GLU A 187 14.82 -12.24 15.14
N SER A 188 14.68 -13.35 15.86
CA SER A 188 15.14 -13.52 17.23
C SER A 188 16.64 -13.78 17.27
N GLY A 189 17.43 -12.72 17.10
CA GLY A 189 18.83 -12.70 17.53
C GLY A 189 18.94 -12.56 19.05
N SER A 190 18.60 -13.62 19.80
CA SER A 190 18.76 -13.66 21.26
C SER A 190 20.16 -14.17 21.65
N GLU A 191 21.11 -13.25 21.83
CA GLU A 191 22.22 -13.50 22.75
C GLU A 191 22.06 -12.60 23.99
N SER A 192 21.94 -13.27 25.14
CA SER A 192 21.94 -12.66 26.46
C SER A 192 23.31 -12.11 26.80
N ILE A 193 23.43 -10.81 27.08
CA ILE A 193 24.30 -10.26 28.13
C ILE A 193 23.70 -8.93 28.59
N ALA A 194 23.56 -8.82 29.91
CA ALA A 194 23.07 -7.65 30.61
C ALA A 194 23.84 -6.36 30.25
N THR A 195 23.10 -5.25 30.28
CA THR A 195 23.60 -3.87 30.36
C THR A 195 24.19 -3.26 29.08
N LYS A 196 23.30 -2.76 28.21
CA LYS A 196 23.44 -1.44 27.53
C LYS A 196 22.13 -1.12 26.81
N LYS A 197 21.35 -0.17 27.36
CA LYS A 197 20.20 0.43 26.66
C LYS A 197 20.69 1.13 25.39
N LYS A 198 20.68 0.44 24.24
CA LYS A 198 20.69 1.10 22.93
C LYS A 198 19.25 1.40 22.56
N LYS A 199 18.88 2.68 22.70
CA LYS A 199 17.67 3.24 22.10
C LYS A 199 17.74 3.01 20.60
N PHE A 200 16.80 2.26 20.06
CA PHE A 200 16.56 2.23 18.62
C PHE A 200 15.98 3.61 18.26
N ASN A 201 16.78 4.47 17.63
CA ASN A 201 16.33 5.76 17.15
C ASN A 201 15.51 5.51 15.88
N PHE A 202 14.19 5.65 16.00
CA PHE A 202 13.33 5.94 14.87
C PHE A 202 13.85 7.27 14.28
N ILE A 203 14.51 7.24 13.13
CA ILE A 203 14.81 8.46 12.39
C ILE A 203 13.45 8.94 11.87
N LEU A 204 12.83 9.80 12.67
CA LEU A 204 11.81 10.74 12.23
C LEU A 204 12.40 11.50 11.04
N PHE A 205 12.00 11.16 9.81
CA PHE A 205 12.22 12.03 8.65
C PHE A 205 11.22 13.19 8.71
N ASN A 206 11.37 14.02 9.74
CA ASN A 206 10.80 15.37 9.77
C ASN A 206 11.86 16.32 9.23
N ARG A 207 12.04 16.35 7.91
CA ARG A 207 12.71 17.51 7.30
C ARG A 207 11.68 18.60 7.08
N ARG A 208 11.34 19.31 8.16
CA ARG A 208 10.73 20.64 8.06
C ARG A 208 11.65 21.51 7.21
N TYR A 209 11.30 21.71 5.95
CA TYR A 209 11.92 22.76 5.15
C TYR A 209 11.47 24.11 5.70
N SER A 210 12.34 24.74 6.48
CA SER A 210 12.21 26.15 6.84
C SER A 210 12.54 26.99 5.61
N TRP A 211 11.51 27.63 5.05
CA TRP A 211 11.67 28.71 4.08
C TRP A 211 12.21 29.94 4.83
N LYS A 212 13.50 30.26 4.65
CA LYS A 212 14.05 31.58 4.99
C LYS A 212 15.08 32.02 3.93
N ASN A 213 14.65 33.02 3.16
CA ASN A 213 15.41 34.11 2.55
C ASN A 213 16.61 33.75 1.64
N LYS A 214 16.34 33.70 0.34
CA LYS A 214 17.31 34.20 -0.66
C LYS A 214 16.80 35.55 -1.17
N ASN A 215 17.49 36.59 -0.74
CA ASN A 215 17.39 37.94 -1.28
C ASN A 215 17.64 37.91 -2.79
N PHE A 216 16.66 38.31 -3.59
CA PHE A 216 16.90 38.78 -4.95
C PHE A 216 17.40 40.23 -4.84
N SER A 217 18.69 40.43 -5.08
CA SER A 217 19.24 41.77 -5.32
C SER A 217 18.95 42.15 -6.76
N ILE A 218 18.17 43.20 -6.93
CA ILE A 218 17.99 43.95 -8.17
C ILE A 218 19.33 44.62 -8.51
N ARG A 219 19.86 44.39 -9.70
CA ARG A 219 20.54 45.38 -10.54
C ARG A 219 20.27 45.05 -12.00
#